data_AF-X1DTZ5-F1
#
_entry.id   AF-X1DTZ5-F1
#
_cell.length_a   1.000
_cell.length_b   1.000
_cell.length_c   1.000
_cell.angle_alpha   90.00
_cell.angle_beta   90.00
_cell.angle_gamma   90.00
#
_symmetry.space_group_name_H-M   'P 1'
#
loop_
_entity.id
_entity.type
_entity.pdbx_description
1 polymer ?
#
loop_
_entity_poly.entity_id
_entity_poly.type
_entity_poly.pdbx_seq_one_letter_code
_entity_poly.pdbx_strand_id
1 'polypeptide(L)'
;EPNLLSAYYSIKSLDMFSSVSSINLNTFYQYLGGLYDGGSSIFQMSYFLLAPNLGNIVGTSLGLSLSDLTGYSGINRNMAIGFLLAYRNSKGIWNYSTDYVYSELIDTFQVVRGLSEAGAISQLDGAEKDTISDAIHGFLMNDGFSLLSEDIPTINSLYSLIYTFDKYERLSELDLQYLYSLIEQSSYYYSIVDSEGFLTGVVFEDNYLAYRSFPIEYYYSGNKIYLQEAERSIVSHKNMYMALASLNITSKLGNFENAHNLNPYISNIIDSQFLEAG
;
A
#
# COMPACT_ATOMS: atom_id res chain seq x y z
N GLU A 1 -11.68 6.85 11.29
CA GLU A 1 -11.73 8.31 11.14
C GLU A 1 -12.28 8.60 9.74
N PRO A 2 -13.14 9.62 9.55
CA PRO A 2 -13.57 9.99 8.21
C PRO A 2 -12.34 10.38 7.36
N ASN A 3 -12.14 9.69 6.25
CA ASN A 3 -11.05 9.92 5.30
C ASN A 3 -11.61 10.01 3.88
N LEU A 4 -10.83 10.54 2.95
CA LEU A 4 -11.30 10.79 1.59
C LEU A 4 -11.72 9.52 0.85
N LEU A 5 -11.13 8.36 1.16
CA LEU A 5 -11.50 7.11 0.50
C LEU A 5 -12.91 6.64 0.93
N SER A 6 -13.17 6.62 2.24
CA SER A 6 -14.50 6.28 2.78
C SER A 6 -15.57 7.32 2.40
N ALA A 7 -15.20 8.61 2.37
CA ALA A 7 -16.05 9.67 1.85
C ALA A 7 -16.38 9.45 0.38
N TYR A 8 -15.37 9.16 -0.46
CA TYR A 8 -15.56 8.90 -1.89
C TYR A 8 -16.53 7.74 -2.13
N TYR A 9 -16.34 6.59 -1.47
CA TYR A 9 -17.26 5.46 -1.63
C TYR A 9 -18.69 5.80 -1.20
N SER A 10 -18.85 6.53 -0.10
CA SER A 10 -20.17 6.93 0.39
C SER A 10 -20.87 7.87 -0.58
N ILE A 11 -20.19 8.93 -1.02
CA ILE A 11 -20.78 9.93 -1.92
C ILE A 11 -21.02 9.35 -3.31
N LYS A 12 -20.13 8.53 -3.86
CA LYS A 12 -20.35 7.86 -5.15
C LYS A 12 -21.49 6.85 -5.11
N SER A 13 -21.64 6.12 -4.00
CA SER A 13 -22.79 5.25 -3.81
C SER A 13 -24.09 6.06 -3.81
N LEU A 14 -24.13 7.21 -3.12
CA LEU A 14 -25.28 8.11 -3.15
C LEU A 14 -25.54 8.68 -4.55
N ASP A 15 -24.49 9.04 -5.29
CA ASP A 15 -24.58 9.52 -6.68
C ASP A 15 -25.20 8.47 -7.61
N MET A 16 -24.83 7.21 -7.48
CA MET A 16 -25.45 6.10 -8.22
C MET A 16 -26.97 6.00 -7.97
N PHE A 17 -27.43 6.38 -6.79
CA PHE A 17 -28.86 6.47 -6.43
C PHE A 17 -29.45 7.87 -6.63
N SER A 18 -28.72 8.80 -7.27
CA SER A 18 -29.10 10.21 -7.43
C SER A 18 -29.54 10.88 -6.11
N SER A 19 -28.88 10.49 -5.02
CA SER A 19 -29.26 10.80 -3.64
C SER A 19 -28.19 11.62 -2.90
N VAL A 20 -27.24 12.26 -3.61
CA VAL A 20 -26.22 13.13 -3.00
C VAL A 20 -26.86 14.26 -2.19
N SER A 21 -28.02 14.77 -2.61
CA SER A 21 -28.78 15.79 -1.89
C SER A 21 -29.29 15.37 -0.51
N SER A 22 -29.20 14.08 -0.14
CA SER A 22 -29.60 13.58 1.18
C SER A 22 -28.62 13.96 2.30
N ILE A 23 -27.41 14.40 1.97
CA ILE A 23 -26.39 14.79 2.97
C ILE A 23 -26.44 16.29 3.25
N ASN A 24 -25.88 16.69 4.40
CA ASN A 24 -25.61 18.10 4.68
C ASN A 24 -24.36 18.57 3.91
N LEU A 25 -24.58 19.16 2.72
CA LEU A 25 -23.49 19.65 1.85
C LEU A 25 -22.60 20.69 2.53
N ASN A 26 -23.14 21.57 3.39
CA ASN A 26 -22.33 22.59 4.07
C ASN A 26 -21.31 21.94 5.02
N THR A 27 -21.73 20.93 5.78
CA THR A 27 -20.82 20.16 6.65
C THR A 27 -19.80 19.39 5.81
N PHE A 28 -20.23 18.80 4.69
CA PHE A 28 -19.32 18.10 3.79
C PHE A 28 -18.28 19.02 3.14
N TYR A 29 -18.65 20.26 2.79
CA TYR A 29 -17.70 21.26 2.27
C TYR A 29 -16.72 21.75 3.31
N GLN A 30 -17.13 21.87 4.58
CA GLN A 30 -16.20 22.15 5.68
C GLN A 30 -15.19 21.01 5.85
N TYR A 31 -15.65 19.77 5.72
CA TYR A 31 -14.79 18.58 5.74
C TYR A 31 -13.78 18.59 4.58
N LEU A 32 -14.22 18.82 3.33
CA LEU A 32 -13.30 18.92 2.20
C LEU A 32 -12.32 20.10 2.36
N GLY A 33 -12.81 21.25 2.81
CA GLY A 33 -12.02 22.45 2.96
C GLY A 33 -10.93 22.35 4.03
N GLY A 34 -11.17 21.60 5.10
CA GLY A 34 -10.11 21.40 6.10
C GLY A 34 -9.09 20.32 5.72
N LEU A 35 -9.37 19.48 4.72
CA LEU A 35 -8.40 18.54 4.15
C LEU A 35 -7.59 19.14 3.00
N TYR A 36 -8.08 20.22 2.40
CA TYR A 36 -7.39 20.91 1.30
C TYR A 36 -6.36 21.91 1.83
N ASP A 37 -5.10 21.72 1.46
CA ASP A 37 -4.04 22.70 1.70
C ASP A 37 -3.94 23.64 0.49
N GLY A 38 -4.43 24.87 0.65
CA GLY A 38 -4.38 25.88 -0.40
C GLY A 38 -2.97 26.35 -0.78
N GLY A 39 -1.97 26.17 0.11
CA GLY A 39 -0.59 26.55 -0.17
C GLY A 39 0.09 25.62 -1.16
N SER A 40 -0.12 24.31 -1.01
CA SER A 40 0.42 23.27 -1.90
C SER A 40 -0.57 22.82 -2.98
N SER A 41 -1.85 23.23 -2.88
CA SER A 41 -2.96 22.82 -3.76
C SER A 41 -3.20 21.31 -3.80
N ILE A 42 -3.04 20.64 -2.66
CA ILE A 42 -3.23 19.20 -2.49
C ILE A 42 -4.32 18.93 -1.45
N PHE A 43 -4.89 17.73 -1.48
CA PHE A 43 -5.68 17.20 -0.37
C PHE A 43 -4.88 16.20 0.45
N GLN A 44 -5.04 16.29 1.77
CA GLN A 44 -4.62 15.26 2.70
C GLN A 44 -5.68 14.16 2.81
N MET A 45 -5.27 12.91 3.03
CA MET A 45 -6.18 11.77 3.12
C MET A 45 -7.15 11.84 4.32
N SER A 46 -6.67 12.36 5.45
CA SER A 46 -7.45 12.57 6.68
C SER A 46 -6.88 13.73 7.51
N TYR A 47 -7.56 14.12 8.59
CA TYR A 47 -7.14 15.23 9.45
C TYR A 47 -6.05 14.82 10.43
N PHE A 48 -6.11 13.60 10.95
CA PHE A 48 -5.20 13.11 11.98
C PHE A 48 -4.01 12.32 11.39
N LEU A 49 -3.50 12.74 10.23
CA LEU A 49 -2.29 12.13 9.68
C LEU A 49 -1.10 12.44 10.59
N LEU A 50 -0.38 11.39 10.99
CA LEU A 50 0.81 11.47 11.84
C LEU A 50 2.01 12.11 11.12
N ALA A 51 1.97 12.15 9.79
CA ALA A 51 2.99 12.75 8.94
C ALA A 51 2.34 13.67 7.88
N PRO A 52 2.94 14.84 7.59
CA PRO A 52 2.51 15.67 6.47
C PRO A 52 2.58 14.87 5.17
N ASN A 53 1.71 15.17 4.21
CA ASN A 53 1.67 14.56 2.86
C ASN A 53 1.34 13.07 2.80
N LEU A 54 1.01 12.40 3.91
CA LEU A 54 0.62 11.00 3.90
C LEU A 54 -0.61 10.79 3.00
N GLY A 55 -0.40 10.11 1.86
CA GLY A 55 -1.42 9.85 0.85
C GLY A 55 -1.86 11.05 0.03
N ASN A 56 -1.06 12.12 -0.08
CA ASN A 56 -1.46 13.36 -0.75
C ASN A 56 -1.75 13.21 -2.26
N ILE A 57 -1.08 12.31 -2.98
CA ILE A 57 -1.35 12.06 -4.41
C ILE A 57 -2.75 11.46 -4.57
N VAL A 58 -3.01 10.33 -3.90
CA VAL A 58 -4.32 9.67 -3.95
C VAL A 58 -5.41 10.55 -3.31
N GLY A 59 -5.09 11.22 -2.21
CA GLY A 59 -5.97 12.17 -1.53
C GLY A 59 -6.40 13.30 -2.46
N THR A 60 -5.47 13.90 -3.20
CA THR A 60 -5.78 14.94 -4.18
C THR A 60 -6.70 14.45 -5.29
N SER A 61 -6.48 13.23 -5.80
CA SER A 61 -7.38 12.62 -6.78
C SER A 61 -8.80 12.44 -6.24
N LEU A 62 -8.94 11.90 -5.02
CA LEU A 62 -10.23 11.68 -4.36
C LEU A 62 -10.93 13.01 -4.04
N GLY A 63 -10.20 13.97 -3.46
CA GLY A 63 -10.70 15.29 -3.09
C GLY A 63 -11.16 16.09 -4.31
N LEU A 64 -10.41 16.03 -5.43
CA LEU A 64 -10.82 16.61 -6.71
C LEU A 64 -12.14 15.99 -7.20
N SER A 65 -12.22 14.66 -7.22
CA SER A 65 -13.41 13.94 -7.69
C SER A 65 -14.64 14.26 -6.84
N LEU A 66 -14.48 14.31 -5.51
CA LEU A 66 -15.53 14.68 -4.57
C LEU A 66 -15.96 16.14 -4.72
N SER A 67 -15.01 17.03 -4.98
CA SER A 67 -15.28 18.45 -5.16
C SER A 67 -16.07 18.71 -6.44
N ASP A 68 -15.65 18.12 -7.56
CA ASP A 68 -16.35 18.21 -8.83
C ASP A 68 -17.76 17.60 -8.74
N LEU A 69 -17.90 16.43 -8.10
CA LEU A 69 -19.18 15.73 -7.96
C LEU A 69 -20.19 16.50 -7.11
N THR A 70 -19.74 17.12 -6.03
CA THR A 70 -20.64 17.81 -5.10
C THR A 70 -20.82 19.29 -5.43
N GLY A 71 -19.95 19.87 -6.25
CA GLY A 71 -19.94 21.31 -6.57
C GLY A 71 -19.16 22.16 -5.55
N TYR A 72 -18.24 21.56 -4.79
CA TYR A 72 -17.38 22.29 -3.87
C TYR A 72 -16.33 23.12 -4.64
N SER A 73 -16.42 24.45 -4.51
CA SER A 73 -15.54 25.39 -5.23
C SER A 73 -14.38 25.94 -4.40
N GLY A 74 -14.11 25.39 -3.21
CA GLY A 74 -13.08 25.89 -2.31
C GLY A 74 -11.64 25.52 -2.69
N ILE A 75 -11.45 24.90 -3.85
CA ILE A 75 -10.16 24.40 -4.33
C ILE A 75 -9.66 25.14 -5.56
N ASN A 76 -8.34 25.18 -5.74
CA ASN A 76 -7.75 25.51 -7.02
C ASN A 76 -7.68 24.25 -7.89
N ARG A 77 -8.78 23.98 -8.58
CA ARG A 77 -8.97 22.79 -9.42
C ARG A 77 -7.83 22.56 -10.43
N ASN A 78 -7.38 23.62 -11.09
CA ASN A 78 -6.32 23.51 -12.11
C ASN A 78 -4.97 23.17 -11.49
N MET A 79 -4.67 23.72 -10.31
CA MET A 79 -3.43 23.38 -9.59
C MET A 79 -3.46 21.95 -9.04
N ALA A 80 -4.60 21.49 -8.54
CA ALA A 80 -4.77 20.10 -8.10
C ALA A 80 -4.56 19.10 -9.25
N ILE A 81 -5.11 19.40 -10.45
CA ILE A 81 -4.85 18.60 -11.66
C ILE A 81 -3.38 18.66 -12.06
N GLY A 82 -2.78 19.86 -12.07
CA GLY A 82 -1.37 20.05 -12.40
C GLY A 82 -0.45 19.28 -11.46
N PHE A 83 -0.75 19.24 -10.16
CA PHE A 83 -0.06 18.42 -9.17
C PHE A 83 -0.13 16.92 -9.53
N LEU A 84 -1.33 16.39 -9.80
CA LEU A 84 -1.47 14.98 -10.19
C LEU A 84 -0.66 14.66 -11.45
N LEU A 85 -0.69 15.52 -12.48
CA LEU A 85 0.06 15.27 -13.71
C LEU A 85 1.59 15.37 -13.54
N ALA A 86 2.06 16.23 -12.63
CA ALA A 86 3.48 16.46 -12.37
C ALA A 86 4.12 15.38 -11.50
N TYR A 87 3.39 14.77 -10.56
CA TYR A 87 3.93 13.81 -9.60
C TYR A 87 3.77 12.35 -10.04
N ARG A 88 4.13 12.08 -11.30
CA ARG A 88 4.41 10.72 -11.77
C ARG A 88 5.83 10.31 -11.40
N ASN A 89 6.04 9.04 -11.09
CA ASN A 89 7.34 8.47 -10.76
C ASN A 89 8.16 8.18 -12.03
N SER A 90 9.34 7.59 -11.87
CA SER A 90 10.25 7.25 -12.99
C SER A 90 9.68 6.20 -13.96
N LYS A 91 8.66 5.43 -13.56
CA LYS A 91 7.91 4.50 -14.43
C LYS A 91 6.75 5.20 -15.17
N GLY A 92 6.51 6.49 -14.91
CA GLY A 92 5.40 7.25 -15.51
C GLY A 92 4.04 7.03 -14.84
N ILE A 93 3.99 6.38 -13.67
CA ILE A 93 2.77 6.09 -12.90
C ILE A 93 2.79 6.81 -11.55
N TRP A 94 1.81 6.56 -10.68
CA TRP A 94 1.68 7.27 -9.41
C TRP A 94 2.00 6.40 -8.20
N ASN A 95 2.67 7.02 -7.23
CA ASN A 95 2.83 6.49 -5.90
C ASN A 95 1.66 6.93 -5.00
N TYR A 96 1.60 6.37 -3.79
CA TYR A 96 0.59 6.78 -2.81
C TYR A 96 0.72 8.26 -2.40
N SER A 97 1.96 8.75 -2.24
CA SER A 97 2.26 10.13 -1.88
C SER A 97 3.58 10.62 -2.49
N THR A 98 3.91 11.90 -2.27
CA THR A 98 5.20 12.49 -2.61
C THR A 98 6.37 11.99 -1.77
N ASP A 99 6.07 11.43 -0.60
CA ASP A 99 7.06 11.03 0.39
C ASP A 99 7.35 9.51 0.31
N TYR A 100 6.51 8.76 -0.42
CA TYR A 100 6.67 7.32 -0.63
C TYR A 100 7.08 7.02 -2.07
N VAL A 101 8.14 6.23 -2.22
CA VAL A 101 8.69 5.85 -3.54
C VAL A 101 8.13 4.54 -4.09
N TYR A 102 7.35 3.80 -3.30
CA TYR A 102 6.70 2.58 -3.77
C TYR A 102 5.41 2.87 -4.54
N SER A 103 5.07 1.97 -5.47
CA SER A 103 3.88 2.09 -6.31
C SER A 103 3.04 0.83 -6.21
N GLU A 104 1.77 1.00 -5.87
CA GLU A 104 0.78 -0.05 -5.99
C GLU A 104 -0.16 0.25 -7.15
N LEU A 105 -0.62 -0.79 -7.85
CA LEU A 105 -1.52 -0.64 -9.00
C LEU A 105 -2.78 0.19 -8.63
N ILE A 106 -3.25 0.01 -7.39
CA ILE A 106 -4.42 0.73 -6.87
C ILE A 106 -4.21 2.24 -6.82
N ASP A 107 -3.00 2.74 -6.56
CA ASP A 107 -2.73 4.19 -6.49
C ASP A 107 -2.83 4.82 -7.87
N THR A 108 -2.21 4.17 -8.83
CA THR A 108 -2.28 4.53 -10.24
C THR A 108 -3.72 4.51 -10.73
N PHE A 109 -4.49 3.47 -10.38
CA PHE A 109 -5.92 3.40 -10.69
C PHE A 109 -6.70 4.59 -10.09
N GLN A 110 -6.50 4.92 -8.81
CA GLN A 110 -7.21 6.02 -8.17
C GLN A 110 -6.92 7.36 -8.84
N VAL A 111 -5.68 7.62 -9.25
CA VAL A 111 -5.31 8.86 -9.96
C VAL A 111 -5.88 8.89 -11.36
N VAL A 112 -5.71 7.83 -12.16
CA VAL A 112 -6.26 7.75 -13.53
C VAL A 112 -7.78 7.91 -13.51
N ARG A 113 -8.48 7.23 -12.59
CA ARG A 113 -9.92 7.37 -12.42
C ARG A 113 -10.30 8.80 -12.05
N GLY A 114 -9.64 9.42 -11.07
CA GLY A 114 -9.96 10.80 -10.67
C GLY A 114 -9.70 11.82 -11.79
N LEU A 115 -8.61 11.68 -12.55
CA LEU A 115 -8.36 12.49 -13.74
C LEU A 115 -9.44 12.29 -14.80
N SER A 116 -9.92 11.06 -14.99
CA SER A 116 -11.01 10.75 -15.92
C SER A 116 -12.33 11.39 -15.47
N GLU A 117 -12.69 11.24 -14.19
CA GLU A 117 -13.91 11.82 -13.62
C GLU A 117 -13.89 13.36 -13.66
N ALA A 118 -12.71 13.96 -13.49
CA ALA A 118 -12.50 15.40 -13.64
C ALA A 118 -12.38 15.85 -15.11
N GLY A 119 -12.53 14.96 -16.10
CA GLY A 119 -12.34 15.30 -17.52
C GLY A 119 -10.93 15.79 -17.87
N ALA A 120 -9.94 15.54 -17.02
CA ALA A 120 -8.55 15.95 -17.15
C ALA A 120 -7.66 14.88 -17.81
N ILE A 121 -8.16 13.65 -18.00
CA ILE A 121 -7.41 12.57 -18.67
C ILE A 121 -7.03 12.91 -20.13
N SER A 122 -7.74 13.86 -20.74
CA SER A 122 -7.44 14.40 -22.07
C SER A 122 -6.16 15.25 -22.11
N GLN A 123 -5.67 15.70 -20.95
CA GLN A 123 -4.43 16.46 -20.83
C GLN A 123 -3.18 15.58 -20.98
N LEU A 124 -3.33 14.26 -20.82
CA LEU A 124 -2.28 13.30 -21.14
C LEU A 124 -2.24 13.05 -22.66
N ASP A 125 -1.07 13.22 -23.25
CA ASP A 125 -0.85 12.90 -24.65
C ASP A 125 -0.80 11.38 -24.92
N GLY A 126 -0.65 11.00 -26.19
CA GLY A 126 -0.59 9.59 -26.58
C GLY A 126 0.62 8.85 -25.99
N ALA A 127 1.80 9.48 -26.00
CA ALA A 127 3.02 8.86 -25.50
C ALA A 127 3.01 8.70 -23.98
N GLU A 128 2.42 9.65 -23.27
CA GLU A 128 2.22 9.57 -21.82
C GLU A 128 1.25 8.43 -21.47
N LYS A 129 0.18 8.25 -22.25
CA LYS A 129 -0.76 7.14 -22.07
C LYS A 129 -0.11 5.80 -22.36
N ASP A 130 0.71 5.71 -23.40
CA ASP A 130 1.47 4.51 -23.73
C ASP A 130 2.44 4.16 -22.59
N THR A 131 3.16 5.16 -22.04
CA THR A 131 4.05 4.97 -20.89
C THR A 131 3.29 4.44 -19.65
N ILE A 132 2.14 5.02 -19.34
CA ILE A 132 1.29 4.56 -18.22
C ILE A 132 0.81 3.13 -18.46
N SER A 133 0.37 2.84 -19.68
CA SER A 133 -0.08 1.51 -20.09
C SER A 133 1.03 0.47 -19.93
N ASP A 134 2.22 0.75 -20.46
CA ASP A 134 3.38 -0.14 -20.36
C ASP A 134 3.78 -0.39 -18.90
N ALA A 135 3.76 0.64 -18.06
CA ALA A 135 4.06 0.50 -16.63
C ALA A 135 3.00 -0.33 -15.88
N ILE A 136 1.73 -0.25 -16.26
CA ILE A 136 0.65 -1.10 -15.70
C ILE A 136 0.87 -2.58 -16.08
N HIS A 137 1.44 -2.88 -17.24
CA HIS A 137 1.77 -4.27 -17.61
C HIS A 137 2.78 -4.92 -16.67
N GLY A 138 3.66 -4.12 -16.03
CA GLY A 138 4.57 -4.61 -15.00
C GLY A 138 3.88 -5.11 -13.72
N PHE A 139 2.55 -5.08 -13.64
CA PHE A 139 1.75 -5.69 -12.56
C PHE A 139 1.06 -7.00 -13.00
N LEU A 140 1.23 -7.43 -14.25
CA LEU A 140 0.69 -8.68 -14.76
C LEU A 140 1.53 -9.86 -14.26
N MET A 141 0.93 -10.76 -13.48
CA MET A 141 1.55 -11.97 -12.94
C MET A 141 0.62 -13.17 -13.12
N ASN A 142 1.14 -14.27 -13.69
CA ASN A 142 0.41 -15.54 -13.87
C ASN A 142 -0.99 -15.35 -14.50
N ASP A 143 -1.05 -14.62 -15.62
CA ASP A 143 -2.29 -14.30 -16.37
C ASP A 143 -3.31 -13.40 -15.63
N GLY A 144 -2.96 -12.85 -14.46
CA GLY A 144 -3.78 -11.90 -13.69
C GLY A 144 -2.98 -10.66 -13.28
N PHE A 145 -3.62 -9.68 -12.63
CA PHE A 145 -2.93 -8.49 -12.11
C PHE A 145 -2.68 -8.61 -10.61
N SER A 146 -1.52 -8.13 -10.17
CA SER A 146 -1.12 -7.99 -8.77
C SER A 146 -1.19 -6.53 -8.33
N LEU A 147 -1.33 -6.29 -7.01
CA LEU A 147 -1.17 -4.94 -6.44
C LEU A 147 0.27 -4.45 -6.55
N LEU A 148 1.23 -5.38 -6.53
CA LEU A 148 2.67 -5.12 -6.58
C LEU A 148 3.20 -5.49 -7.97
N SER A 149 4.14 -4.67 -8.46
CA SER A 149 4.83 -4.93 -9.72
C SER A 149 5.72 -6.16 -9.62
N GLU A 150 5.88 -6.89 -10.73
CA GLU A 150 6.76 -8.06 -10.85
C GLU A 150 8.23 -7.77 -10.51
N ASP A 151 8.65 -6.50 -10.67
CA ASP A 151 10.00 -6.04 -10.36
C ASP A 151 10.29 -5.96 -8.86
N ILE A 152 9.25 -6.01 -8.02
CA ILE A 152 9.41 -5.92 -6.57
C ILE A 152 9.88 -7.28 -6.06
N PRO A 153 11.08 -7.38 -5.46
CA PRO A 153 11.52 -8.63 -4.89
C PRO A 153 10.63 -8.98 -3.69
N THR A 154 10.20 -10.24 -3.63
CA THR A 154 9.33 -10.77 -2.59
C THR A 154 10.03 -11.86 -1.80
N ILE A 155 9.56 -12.14 -0.59
CA ILE A 155 10.05 -13.28 0.20
C ILE A 155 9.88 -14.59 -0.57
N ASN A 156 8.81 -14.74 -1.35
CA ASN A 156 8.61 -15.90 -2.20
C ASN A 156 9.66 -16.02 -3.32
N SER A 157 10.02 -14.91 -3.98
CA SER A 157 11.06 -14.94 -5.02
C SER A 157 12.45 -15.18 -4.42
N LEU A 158 12.76 -14.60 -3.26
CA LEU A 158 14.01 -14.86 -2.54
C LEU A 158 14.12 -16.32 -2.11
N TYR A 159 13.08 -16.87 -1.51
CA TYR A 159 13.03 -18.29 -1.12
C TYR A 159 13.20 -19.20 -2.34
N SER A 160 12.50 -18.93 -3.45
CA SER A 160 12.61 -19.73 -4.67
C SER A 160 14.02 -19.70 -5.25
N LEU A 161 14.67 -18.53 -5.27
CA LEU A 161 16.06 -18.36 -5.69
C LEU A 161 17.01 -19.18 -4.80
N ILE A 162 16.94 -18.96 -3.49
CA ILE A 162 17.81 -19.61 -2.50
C ILE A 162 17.62 -21.13 -2.52
N TYR A 163 16.37 -21.60 -2.46
CA TYR A 163 16.04 -23.02 -2.49
C TYR A 163 16.50 -23.70 -3.79
N THR A 164 16.35 -23.03 -4.94
CA THR A 164 16.80 -23.58 -6.22
C THR A 164 18.32 -23.69 -6.26
N PHE A 165 19.05 -22.67 -5.83
CA PHE A 165 20.51 -22.70 -5.81
C PHE A 165 21.04 -23.71 -4.79
N ASP A 166 20.41 -23.87 -3.63
CA ASP A 166 20.71 -24.93 -2.66
C ASP A 166 20.52 -26.33 -3.23
N LYS A 167 19.36 -26.57 -3.86
CA LYS A 167 19.04 -27.86 -4.49
C LYS A 167 20.05 -28.30 -5.55
N TYR A 168 20.70 -27.34 -6.21
CA TYR A 168 21.74 -27.61 -7.21
C TYR A 168 23.18 -27.42 -6.68
N GLU A 169 23.36 -27.27 -5.37
CA GLU A 169 24.66 -27.09 -4.70
C GLU A 169 25.44 -25.84 -5.18
N ARG A 170 24.71 -24.80 -5.58
CA ARG A 170 25.23 -23.54 -6.15
C ARG A 170 25.06 -22.34 -5.23
N LEU A 171 24.71 -22.52 -3.95
CA LEU A 171 24.51 -21.40 -3.01
C LEU A 171 25.68 -20.42 -2.96
N SER A 172 26.91 -20.89 -3.14
CA SER A 172 28.12 -20.06 -3.17
C SER A 172 28.16 -19.03 -4.31
N GLU A 173 27.30 -19.18 -5.32
CA GLU A 173 27.17 -18.22 -6.42
C GLU A 173 26.25 -17.04 -6.09
N LEU A 174 25.49 -17.12 -4.99
CA LEU A 174 24.63 -16.05 -4.53
C LEU A 174 25.36 -15.12 -3.55
N ASP A 175 25.02 -13.84 -3.59
CA ASP A 175 25.41 -12.90 -2.53
C ASP A 175 24.52 -13.11 -1.30
N LEU A 176 24.93 -14.05 -0.44
CA LEU A 176 24.17 -14.43 0.76
C LEU A 176 24.05 -13.29 1.78
N GLN A 177 24.96 -12.32 1.77
CA GLN A 177 24.87 -11.18 2.68
C GLN A 177 23.84 -10.17 2.20
N TYR A 178 23.80 -9.90 0.89
CA TYR A 178 22.76 -9.06 0.30
C TYR A 178 21.37 -9.69 0.48
N LEU A 179 21.23 -10.99 0.21
CA LEU A 179 19.97 -11.71 0.41
C LEU A 179 19.51 -11.72 1.88
N TYR A 180 20.45 -11.86 2.82
CA TYR A 180 20.17 -11.70 4.24
C TYR A 180 19.60 -10.31 4.55
N SER A 181 20.24 -9.24 4.05
CA SER A 181 19.78 -7.88 4.29
C SER A 181 18.38 -7.62 3.75
N LEU A 182 18.02 -8.18 2.59
CA LEU A 182 16.65 -8.08 2.07
C LEU A 182 15.64 -8.83 2.96
N ILE A 183 15.96 -10.05 3.41
CA ILE A 183 15.08 -10.81 4.30
C ILE A 183 14.93 -10.10 5.65
N GLU A 184 16.03 -9.60 6.21
CA GLU A 184 16.05 -8.85 7.46
C GLU A 184 15.22 -7.56 7.37
N GLN A 185 15.34 -6.80 6.28
CA GLN A 185 14.53 -5.59 6.06
C GLN A 185 13.02 -5.87 5.99
N SER A 186 12.62 -7.08 5.60
CA SER A 186 11.21 -7.47 5.59
C SER A 186 10.68 -7.92 6.96
N SER A 187 11.56 -8.09 7.95
CA SER A 187 11.21 -8.39 9.34
C SER A 187 10.53 -7.19 9.97
N TYR A 188 9.34 -7.38 10.53
CA TYR A 188 8.58 -6.30 11.13
C TYR A 188 7.95 -6.70 12.46
N TYR A 189 8.11 -5.83 13.46
CA TYR A 189 7.36 -5.89 14.72
C TYR A 189 6.12 -5.00 14.63
N TYR A 190 4.93 -5.60 14.61
CA TYR A 190 3.67 -4.88 14.55
C TYR A 190 3.16 -4.60 15.97
N SER A 191 3.54 -3.45 16.51
CA SER A 191 3.29 -3.05 17.91
C SER A 191 1.81 -2.98 18.32
N ILE A 192 0.90 -2.77 17.36
CA ILE A 192 -0.55 -2.69 17.63
C ILE A 192 -1.12 -4.08 17.94
N VAL A 193 -0.55 -5.15 17.39
CA VAL A 193 -1.06 -6.53 17.53
C VAL A 193 -0.09 -7.47 18.22
N ASP A 194 1.02 -6.92 18.71
CA ASP A 194 2.13 -7.66 19.32
C ASP A 194 2.54 -8.89 18.49
N SER A 195 2.61 -8.72 17.17
CA SER A 195 2.92 -9.79 16.23
C SER A 195 4.20 -9.47 15.47
N GLU A 196 5.12 -10.42 15.49
CA GLU A 196 6.31 -10.43 14.66
C GLU A 196 6.10 -11.28 13.42
N GLY A 197 6.68 -10.87 12.30
CA GLY A 197 6.62 -11.63 11.06
C GLY A 197 7.35 -10.96 9.92
N PHE A 198 7.21 -11.56 8.73
CA PHE A 198 7.86 -11.08 7.52
C PHE A 198 6.82 -10.57 6.51
N LEU A 199 7.07 -9.38 5.98
CA LEU A 199 6.29 -8.77 4.90
C LEU A 199 6.48 -9.54 3.59
N THR A 200 5.54 -9.40 2.66
CA THR A 200 5.65 -10.04 1.34
C THR A 200 6.75 -9.40 0.49
N GLY A 201 6.81 -8.06 0.45
CA GLY A 201 7.86 -7.31 -0.25
C GLY A 201 9.06 -7.09 0.64
N VAL A 202 10.26 -7.12 0.06
CA VAL A 202 11.54 -6.98 0.81
C VAL A 202 12.14 -5.59 0.75
N VAL A 203 11.54 -4.70 -0.02
CA VAL A 203 11.89 -3.27 -0.04
C VAL A 203 11.02 -2.59 1.00
N PHE A 204 11.63 -2.25 2.14
CA PHE A 204 11.01 -1.50 3.23
C PHE A 204 11.80 -0.21 3.45
N GLU A 205 11.11 0.91 3.62
CA GLU A 205 11.70 2.14 4.16
C GLU A 205 11.29 2.26 5.63
N ASP A 206 12.29 2.26 6.52
CA ASP A 206 12.18 2.10 7.98
C ASP A 206 11.16 3.02 8.69
N ASN A 207 10.68 4.07 8.03
CA ASN A 207 9.85 5.07 8.66
C ASN A 207 8.34 4.89 8.48
N TYR A 208 7.83 4.07 7.54
CA TYR A 208 6.39 4.09 7.24
C TYR A 208 5.81 2.75 6.75
N LEU A 209 4.59 2.45 7.23
CA LEU A 209 3.83 1.21 7.00
C LEU A 209 3.85 0.76 5.52
N ALA A 210 4.09 -0.54 5.38
CA ALA A 210 4.23 -1.34 4.16
C ALA A 210 3.12 -1.14 3.11
N TYR A 211 3.35 -1.73 1.93
CA TYR A 211 2.33 -2.02 0.90
C TYR A 211 0.98 -2.38 1.51
N ARG A 212 -0.13 -1.95 0.90
CA ARG A 212 -1.49 -2.27 1.34
C ARG A 212 -1.70 -3.79 1.30
N SER A 213 -1.38 -4.40 2.43
CA SER A 213 -1.66 -5.79 2.75
C SER A 213 -3.07 -5.94 3.32
N PHE A 214 -3.72 -4.81 3.61
CA PHE A 214 -5.08 -4.74 4.10
C PHE A 214 -6.08 -4.90 2.95
N PRO A 215 -7.26 -5.49 3.19
CA PRO A 215 -8.43 -5.15 2.41
C PRO A 215 -8.56 -3.62 2.35
N ILE A 216 -9.11 -3.09 1.26
CA ILE A 216 -9.33 -1.65 0.98
C ILE A 216 -9.99 -0.87 2.15
N GLU A 217 -10.50 -1.59 3.17
CA GLU A 217 -11.40 -1.15 4.22
C GLU A 217 -10.90 -1.40 5.65
N TYR A 218 -9.62 -1.72 5.88
CA TYR A 218 -9.15 -1.91 7.27
C TYR A 218 -9.07 -0.57 8.02
N TYR A 219 -10.13 -0.25 8.76
CA TYR A 219 -10.24 0.96 9.57
C TYR A 219 -10.33 0.62 11.07
N TYR A 220 -9.29 0.99 11.81
CA TYR A 220 -9.12 0.68 13.25
C TYR A 220 -10.11 1.38 14.21
N SER A 221 -10.95 2.30 13.71
CA SER A 221 -11.75 3.19 14.57
C SER A 221 -13.27 2.94 14.53
N GLY A 222 -13.72 1.77 14.11
CA GLY A 222 -15.14 1.41 14.13
C GLY A 222 -15.60 1.02 15.55
N ASN A 223 -16.85 1.30 15.90
CA ASN A 223 -17.46 0.92 17.19
C ASN A 223 -17.79 -0.59 17.28
N LYS A 224 -17.26 -1.44 16.38
CA LYS A 224 -17.48 -2.89 16.39
C LYS A 224 -16.29 -3.60 17.00
N ILE A 225 -16.59 -4.74 17.64
CA ILE A 225 -15.63 -5.63 18.30
C ILE A 225 -14.49 -5.93 17.32
N TYR A 226 -13.30 -5.52 17.73
CA TYR A 226 -12.00 -5.84 17.18
C TYR A 226 -11.92 -7.35 16.87
N LEU A 227 -11.75 -7.71 15.59
CA LEU A 227 -11.50 -9.09 15.16
C LEU A 227 -9.99 -9.27 15.03
N GLN A 228 -9.38 -9.84 16.06
CA GLN A 228 -7.95 -10.12 16.14
C GLN A 228 -7.49 -11.03 14.98
N GLU A 229 -8.41 -11.82 14.42
CA GLU A 229 -8.17 -12.72 13.29
C GLU A 229 -7.95 -11.98 11.96
N ALA A 230 -8.51 -10.78 11.77
CA ALA A 230 -8.32 -10.01 10.54
C ALA A 230 -6.92 -9.36 10.47
N GLU A 231 -6.32 -9.01 11.61
CA GLU A 231 -4.97 -8.41 11.66
C GLU A 231 -3.85 -9.45 11.64
N ARG A 232 -4.11 -10.69 12.07
CA ARG A 232 -3.16 -11.81 11.90
C ARG A 232 -2.88 -12.15 10.42
N SER A 233 -3.60 -11.55 9.47
CA SER A 233 -3.38 -11.70 8.04
C SER A 233 -2.30 -10.76 7.46
N ILE A 234 -1.77 -9.81 8.26
CA ILE A 234 -0.77 -8.80 7.83
C ILE A 234 0.60 -9.44 7.58
N VAL A 235 0.95 -10.45 8.38
CA VAL A 235 2.16 -11.27 8.22
C VAL A 235 1.73 -12.69 7.88
N SER A 236 2.03 -13.15 6.67
CA SER A 236 1.64 -14.49 6.27
C SER A 236 2.56 -15.53 6.93
N HIS A 237 2.00 -16.57 7.55
CA HIS A 237 2.74 -17.76 7.97
C HIS A 237 3.58 -18.36 6.83
N LYS A 238 3.12 -18.21 5.58
CA LYS A 238 3.87 -18.59 4.38
C LYS A 238 5.17 -17.79 4.26
N ASN A 239 5.10 -16.46 4.41
CA ASN A 239 6.28 -15.59 4.36
C ASN A 239 7.22 -15.89 5.52
N MET A 240 6.68 -16.09 6.72
CA MET A 240 7.49 -16.46 7.89
C MET A 240 8.25 -17.78 7.67
N TYR A 241 7.57 -18.82 7.18
CA TYR A 241 8.22 -20.07 6.81
C TYR A 241 9.31 -19.86 5.76
N MET A 242 8.99 -19.16 4.66
CA MET A 242 9.91 -18.93 3.56
C MET A 242 11.15 -18.12 3.98
N ALA A 243 10.98 -17.10 4.81
CA ALA A 243 12.06 -16.29 5.35
C ALA A 243 12.97 -17.11 6.28
N LEU A 244 12.41 -17.77 7.30
CA LEU A 244 13.18 -18.57 8.25
C LEU A 244 13.88 -19.76 7.57
N ALA A 245 13.21 -20.41 6.61
CA ALA A 245 13.82 -21.48 5.82
C ALA A 245 14.98 -20.95 4.97
N SER A 246 14.82 -19.78 4.34
CA SER A 246 15.90 -19.12 3.58
C SER A 246 17.09 -18.77 4.47
N LEU A 247 16.84 -18.24 5.66
CA LEU A 247 17.89 -17.94 6.66
C LEU A 247 18.60 -19.20 7.14
N ASN A 248 17.87 -20.31 7.31
CA ASN A 248 18.46 -21.59 7.69
C ASN A 248 19.33 -22.17 6.56
N ILE A 249 18.82 -22.21 5.32
CA ILE A 249 19.56 -22.69 4.13
C ILE A 249 20.86 -21.91 3.95
N THR A 250 20.81 -20.58 4.14
CA THR A 250 21.96 -19.70 3.97
C THR A 250 22.89 -19.63 5.20
N SER A 251 22.60 -20.40 6.26
CA SER A 251 23.32 -20.34 7.54
C SER A 251 23.36 -18.93 8.17
N LYS A 252 22.33 -18.12 7.92
CA LYS A 252 22.16 -16.76 8.43
C LYS A 252 21.14 -16.65 9.57
N LEU A 253 20.47 -17.75 9.93
CA LEU A 253 19.49 -17.76 11.02
C LEU A 253 20.09 -17.31 12.37
N GLY A 254 21.32 -17.73 12.69
CA GLY A 254 22.02 -17.27 13.89
C GLY A 254 22.39 -15.78 13.86
N ASN A 255 22.64 -15.21 12.67
CA ASN A 255 22.84 -13.76 12.55
C ASN A 255 21.55 -13.01 12.85
N PHE A 256 20.43 -13.53 12.35
CA PHE A 256 19.11 -12.96 12.60
C PHE A 256 18.74 -13.05 14.09
N GLU A 257 18.99 -14.19 14.76
CA GLU A 257 18.78 -14.35 16.22
C GLU A 257 19.59 -13.37 17.06
N ASN A 258 20.81 -13.03 16.63
CA ASN A 258 21.65 -12.06 17.34
C ASN A 258 21.11 -10.63 17.22
N ALA A 259 20.39 -10.32 16.14
CA ALA A 259 19.83 -8.99 15.88
C ALA A 259 18.37 -8.85 16.33
N HIS A 260 17.61 -9.96 16.36
CA HIS A 260 16.16 -10.00 16.60
C HIS A 260 15.80 -11.11 17.59
N ASN A 261 14.83 -10.87 18.46
CA ASN A 261 14.33 -11.89 19.38
C ASN A 261 13.52 -12.94 18.62
N LEU A 262 13.96 -14.19 18.56
CA LEU A 262 13.22 -15.25 17.85
C LEU A 262 12.01 -15.80 18.61
N ASN A 263 11.90 -15.54 19.91
CA ASN A 263 10.84 -16.13 20.74
C ASN A 263 9.41 -15.79 20.27
N PRO A 264 9.09 -14.56 19.84
CA PRO A 264 7.74 -14.25 19.36
C PRO A 264 7.40 -14.97 18.04
N TYR A 265 8.35 -15.14 17.12
CA TYR A 265 8.17 -15.95 15.90
C TYR A 265 7.87 -17.41 16.23
N ILE A 266 8.60 -17.98 17.20
CA ILE A 266 8.40 -19.37 17.65
C ILE A 266 7.01 -19.54 18.28
N SER A 267 6.61 -18.63 19.17
CA SER A 267 5.28 -18.65 19.78
C SER A 267 4.19 -18.55 18.72
N ASN A 268 4.33 -17.65 17.75
CA ASN A 268 3.36 -17.49 16.65
C ASN A 268 3.24 -18.77 15.80
N ILE A 269 4.35 -19.46 15.52
CA ILE A 269 4.33 -20.76 14.83
C ILE A 269 3.59 -21.82 15.65
N ILE A 270 3.86 -21.91 16.96
CA ILE A 270 3.24 -22.88 17.86
C ILE A 270 1.73 -22.64 17.98
N ASP A 271 1.32 -21.39 18.19
CA ASP A 271 -0.08 -20.99 18.38
C ASP A 271 -0.93 -21.20 17.11
N SER A 272 -0.30 -21.18 15.93
CA SER A 272 -0.98 -21.39 14.65
C SER A 272 -0.95 -22.83 14.15
N GLN A 273 -0.24 -23.72 14.84
CA GLN A 273 -0.46 -25.14 14.64
C GLN A 273 -1.77 -25.47 15.37
N PHE A 274 -2.79 -25.94 14.63
CA PHE A 274 -4.03 -26.46 15.21
C PHE A 274 -3.73 -27.73 16.04
N LEU A 275 -3.08 -27.56 17.20
CA LEU A 275 -2.59 -28.62 18.07
C LEU A 275 -3.61 -29.04 19.13
N GLU A 276 -4.85 -28.53 19.07
CA GLU A 276 -5.92 -29.14 19.86
C GLU A 276 -6.27 -30.51 19.26
N ALA A 277 -5.73 -31.57 19.89
CA ALA A 277 -6.48 -32.80 20.03
C ALA A 277 -7.65 -32.49 20.98
N GLY A 278 -8.88 -32.82 20.57
CA GLY A 278 -10.07 -32.68 21.39
C GLY A 278 -10.05 -33.46 22.70
#